data_AF-A0A7T0P045-F1
#
_entry.id   AF-A0A7T0P045-F1
#
_cell.length_a   1.000
_cell.length_b   1.000
_cell.length_c   1.000
_cell.angle_alpha   90.00
_cell.angle_beta   90.00
_cell.angle_gamma   90.00
#
_symmetry.space_group_name_H-M   'P 1'
#
loop_
_entity.id
_entity.type
_entity.pdbx_description
1 polymer ?
#
loop_
_entity_poly.entity_id
_entity_poly.type
_entity_poly.pdbx_seq_one_letter_code
_entity_poly.pdbx_strand_id
1 'polypeptide(L)'
;MPESSFTHPLFGPIKFRTASSEWKRGDRIIFIAGFDLNDVTPIVIPQLKDIPGSNNGKLRFHKQAHQQLLAVFNSIEAKGQLPLVKTCAGTLNPRLRKPTSGALSKLPSNHAFGIAIDLNENDPGFGDSVAPIAPVFQLFGFTWGKSFNDPMHFEINKLIKPEDVEEKLAMKYLATKQHVSNRGTPPDDFLDQLVSWGKQAPDEIFAPNLISDIYSSVKNTLGPWKDIKHRRAVMLEVMRVLAGFESSWNWNEGRDKNNPTSVTPETIEAGAWQVSANSMNFGQELKDLVLRDVGTLDGNAFQKAMKENHTLAMEYVARLLRRTTRHHGPVSRHEIDPWLRSDAVEEFEGLLS
;
A
#
# COMPACT_ATOMS: atom_id res chain seq x y z
N MET A 1 41.15 -10.09 22.05
CA MET A 1 39.95 -9.68 21.27
C MET A 1 38.73 -10.15 22.03
N PRO A 2 37.86 -9.25 22.49
CA PRO A 2 36.64 -9.62 23.18
C PRO A 2 35.73 -10.53 22.34
N GLU A 3 35.20 -11.57 22.97
CA GLU A 3 34.19 -12.47 22.40
C GLU A 3 32.83 -12.21 23.04
N SER A 4 31.76 -12.49 22.30
CA SER A 4 30.39 -12.47 22.83
C SER A 4 29.50 -13.43 22.04
N SER A 5 28.33 -13.69 22.60
CA SER A 5 27.32 -14.57 22.01
C SER A 5 25.93 -13.98 22.22
N PHE A 6 25.01 -14.26 21.29
CA PHE A 6 23.59 -13.92 21.39
C PHE A 6 22.77 -14.86 20.50
N THR A 7 21.45 -14.91 20.69
CA THR A 7 20.55 -15.65 19.81
C THR A 7 19.97 -14.70 18.76
N HIS A 8 20.34 -14.89 17.50
CA HIS A 8 19.79 -14.15 16.37
C HIS A 8 18.41 -14.71 15.99
N PRO A 9 17.40 -13.87 15.72
CA PRO A 9 16.04 -14.34 15.43
C PRO A 9 15.93 -15.25 14.20
N LEU A 10 16.78 -15.05 13.20
CA LEU A 10 16.78 -15.87 11.97
C LEU A 10 17.77 -17.04 11.98
N PHE A 11 18.86 -16.94 12.74
CA PHE A 11 20.01 -17.84 12.62
C PHE A 11 20.32 -18.61 13.92
N GLY A 12 19.56 -18.34 14.99
CA GLY A 12 19.75 -19.00 16.27
C GLY A 12 21.03 -18.53 17.00
N PRO A 13 21.66 -19.38 17.82
CA PRO A 13 22.82 -19.01 18.63
C PRO A 13 24.03 -18.61 17.78
N ILE A 14 24.52 -17.40 17.98
CA ILE A 14 25.70 -16.81 17.31
C ILE A 14 26.81 -16.59 18.32
N LYS A 15 28.05 -16.89 17.93
CA LYS A 15 29.27 -16.50 18.63
C LYS A 15 30.16 -15.69 17.70
N PHE A 16 30.70 -14.57 18.19
CA PHE A 16 31.60 -13.71 17.42
C PHE A 16 32.68 -13.10 18.30
N ARG A 17 33.70 -12.52 17.66
CA ARG A 17 34.72 -11.68 18.29
C ARG A 17 34.87 -10.35 17.56
N THR A 18 35.33 -9.35 18.29
CA THR A 18 35.75 -8.06 17.73
C THR A 18 37.15 -8.15 17.13
N ALA A 19 37.48 -7.25 16.21
CA ALA A 19 38.81 -7.16 15.61
C ALA A 19 39.82 -6.50 16.57
N SER A 20 39.37 -5.57 17.41
CA SER A 20 40.22 -4.89 18.38
C SER A 20 40.43 -5.71 19.66
N SER A 21 41.46 -5.37 20.43
CA SER A 21 41.73 -5.95 21.76
C SER A 21 40.75 -5.48 22.84
N GLU A 22 40.00 -4.42 22.57
CA GLU A 22 39.01 -3.79 23.43
C GLU A 22 37.72 -3.53 22.66
N TRP A 23 36.60 -3.33 23.36
CA TRP A 23 35.33 -3.03 22.71
C TRP A 23 35.32 -1.60 22.16
N LYS A 24 35.15 -1.45 20.83
CA LYS A 24 35.05 -0.14 20.16
C LYS A 24 33.72 0.04 19.45
N ARG A 25 33.26 1.29 19.37
CA ARG A 25 32.04 1.65 18.65
C ARG A 25 32.18 1.26 17.17
N GLY A 26 31.25 0.43 16.69
CA GLY A 26 31.23 0.01 15.29
C GLY A 26 32.44 -0.84 14.89
N ASP A 27 33.11 -1.49 15.85
CA ASP A 27 34.28 -2.32 15.55
C ASP A 27 33.91 -3.46 14.59
N ARG A 28 34.86 -3.83 13.75
CA ARG A 28 34.71 -4.99 12.86
C ARG A 28 34.56 -6.25 13.71
N ILE A 29 33.70 -7.16 13.25
CA ILE A 29 33.51 -8.46 13.90
C ILE A 29 33.91 -9.62 12.99
N ILE A 30 34.17 -10.76 13.62
CA ILE A 30 34.46 -12.05 13.00
C ILE A 30 33.55 -13.08 13.66
N PHE A 31 32.71 -13.75 12.88
CA PHE A 31 31.90 -14.87 13.38
C PHE A 31 32.80 -16.07 13.71
N ILE A 32 32.54 -16.70 14.85
CA ILE A 32 33.25 -17.87 15.35
C ILE A 32 32.37 -19.12 15.16
N ALA A 33 31.08 -19.00 15.44
CA ALA A 33 30.11 -20.09 15.31
C ALA A 33 28.68 -19.55 15.10
N GLY A 34 27.80 -20.38 14.54
CA GLY A 34 26.37 -20.08 14.37
C GLY A 34 26.00 -19.35 13.09
N PHE A 35 26.97 -18.78 12.37
CA PHE A 35 26.75 -18.12 11.08
C PHE A 35 27.98 -18.27 10.18
N ASP A 36 27.77 -18.64 8.93
CA ASP A 36 28.82 -18.72 7.91
C ASP A 36 28.74 -17.50 6.97
N LEU A 37 29.80 -16.68 6.96
CA LEU A 37 29.87 -15.52 6.08
C LEU A 37 29.91 -15.91 4.59
N ASN A 38 30.24 -17.16 4.25
CA ASN A 38 30.17 -17.68 2.90
C ASN A 38 28.74 -17.81 2.38
N ASP A 39 27.74 -17.84 3.28
CA ASP A 39 26.33 -17.80 2.90
C ASP A 39 25.89 -16.40 2.44
N VAL A 40 26.72 -15.38 2.64
CA VAL A 40 26.53 -14.04 2.07
C VAL A 40 27.21 -13.96 0.70
N THR A 41 26.50 -14.41 -0.31
CA THR A 41 27.00 -14.56 -1.69
C THR A 41 26.67 -13.33 -2.55
N PRO A 42 27.40 -13.12 -3.67
CA PRO A 42 27.06 -12.07 -4.62
C PRO A 42 25.65 -12.24 -5.19
N ILE A 43 24.95 -11.12 -5.35
CA ILE A 43 23.66 -11.02 -6.04
C ILE A 43 23.72 -9.83 -7.00
N VAL A 44 23.10 -9.98 -8.18
CA VAL A 44 22.96 -8.89 -9.15
C VAL A 44 21.52 -8.41 -9.11
N ILE A 45 21.31 -7.13 -8.80
CA ILE A 45 20.02 -6.47 -8.82
C ILE A 45 20.02 -5.49 -9.99
N PRO A 46 19.43 -5.86 -11.15
CA PRO A 46 19.52 -5.07 -12.37
C PRO A 46 19.03 -3.63 -12.19
N GLN A 47 17.95 -3.43 -11.42
CA GLN A 47 17.34 -2.12 -11.15
C GLN A 47 18.29 -1.15 -10.43
N LEU A 48 19.32 -1.67 -9.75
CA LEU A 48 20.30 -0.86 -9.05
C LEU A 48 21.54 -0.54 -9.90
N LYS A 49 21.62 -1.00 -11.15
CA LYS A 49 22.82 -0.89 -11.99
C LYS A 49 23.40 0.53 -12.04
N ASP A 50 22.56 1.54 -12.20
CA ASP A 50 23.00 2.92 -12.35
C ASP A 50 22.79 3.75 -11.06
N ILE A 51 22.45 3.09 -9.95
CA ILE A 51 22.24 3.74 -8.65
C ILE A 51 23.57 3.94 -7.92
N PRO A 52 23.94 5.18 -7.55
CA PRO A 52 25.15 5.47 -6.79
C PRO A 52 25.29 4.60 -5.53
N GLY A 53 26.49 4.03 -5.34
CA GLY A 53 26.85 3.18 -4.20
C GLY A 53 26.44 1.71 -4.32
N SER A 54 25.65 1.32 -5.34
CA SER A 54 25.19 -0.06 -5.53
C SER A 54 26.23 -1.03 -6.10
N ASN A 55 27.42 -0.53 -6.47
CA ASN A 55 28.45 -1.28 -7.20
C ASN A 55 27.91 -1.92 -8.50
N ASN A 56 27.27 -1.11 -9.35
CA ASN A 56 26.62 -1.57 -10.57
C ASN A 56 25.55 -2.64 -10.33
N GLY A 57 24.82 -2.51 -9.21
CA GLY A 57 23.82 -3.49 -8.75
C GLY A 57 24.41 -4.81 -8.21
N LYS A 58 25.74 -4.93 -8.09
CA LYS A 58 26.41 -6.14 -7.58
C LYS A 58 26.66 -6.01 -6.09
N LEU A 59 25.74 -6.57 -5.30
CA LEU A 59 25.78 -6.54 -3.85
C LEU A 59 26.12 -7.92 -3.27
N ARG A 60 26.36 -8.00 -1.97
CA ARG A 60 26.50 -9.27 -1.24
C ARG A 60 25.35 -9.41 -0.26
N PHE A 61 24.54 -10.45 -0.40
CA PHE A 61 23.35 -10.66 0.42
C PHE A 61 23.26 -12.12 0.83
N HIS A 62 22.59 -12.41 1.94
CA HIS A 62 22.43 -13.77 2.42
C HIS A 62 21.64 -14.60 1.40
N LYS A 63 22.19 -15.75 0.98
CA LYS A 63 21.68 -16.58 -0.13
C LYS A 63 20.20 -16.95 -0.01
N GLN A 64 19.72 -17.18 1.22
CA GLN A 64 18.32 -17.53 1.48
C GLN A 64 17.33 -16.39 1.20
N ALA A 65 17.79 -15.14 1.17
CA ALA A 65 16.95 -13.97 0.95
C ALA A 65 17.14 -13.35 -0.46
N HIS A 66 17.89 -14.00 -1.35
CA HIS A 66 18.15 -13.49 -2.70
C HIS A 66 16.86 -13.27 -3.49
N GLN A 67 15.98 -14.27 -3.53
CA GLN A 67 14.70 -14.16 -4.24
C GLN A 67 13.80 -13.06 -3.64
N GLN A 68 13.76 -12.95 -2.31
CA GLN A 68 13.02 -11.88 -1.63
C GLN A 68 13.51 -10.49 -2.06
N LEU A 69 14.83 -10.27 -2.05
CA LEU A 69 15.41 -8.98 -2.41
C LEU A 69 15.19 -8.64 -3.89
N LEU A 70 15.33 -9.62 -4.78
CA LEU A 70 15.04 -9.43 -6.21
C LEU A 70 13.55 -9.11 -6.43
N ALA A 71 12.66 -9.81 -5.74
CA ALA A 71 11.22 -9.58 -5.84
C ALA A 71 10.83 -8.17 -5.40
N VAL A 72 11.44 -7.65 -4.32
CA VAL A 72 11.24 -6.25 -3.89
C VAL A 72 11.55 -5.28 -5.03
N PHE A 73 12.73 -5.37 -5.65
CA PHE A 73 13.12 -4.42 -6.70
C PHE A 73 12.31 -4.60 -7.99
N ASN A 74 11.95 -5.84 -8.35
CA ASN A 74 11.04 -6.09 -9.46
C ASN A 74 9.66 -5.44 -9.20
N SER A 75 9.13 -5.56 -7.98
CA SER A 75 7.85 -4.94 -7.62
C SER A 75 7.93 -3.41 -7.57
N ILE A 76 9.03 -2.83 -7.10
CA ILE A 76 9.26 -1.38 -7.13
C ILE A 76 9.27 -0.87 -8.58
N GLU A 77 9.97 -1.56 -9.47
CA GLU A 77 10.02 -1.21 -10.90
C GLU A 77 8.66 -1.35 -11.58
N ALA A 78 7.96 -2.47 -11.36
CA ALA A 78 6.62 -2.71 -11.92
C ALA A 78 5.60 -1.64 -11.48
N LYS A 79 5.78 -1.04 -10.30
CA LYS A 79 4.96 0.06 -9.79
C LYS A 79 5.41 1.44 -10.29
N GLY A 80 6.44 1.53 -11.13
CA GLY A 80 7.01 2.80 -11.60
C GLY A 80 7.69 3.61 -10.49
N GLN A 81 7.97 2.98 -9.34
CA GLN A 81 8.54 3.63 -8.15
C GLN A 81 10.07 3.59 -8.13
N LEU A 82 10.72 2.95 -9.11
CA LEU A 82 12.18 2.89 -9.20
C LEU A 82 12.88 4.26 -9.13
N PRO A 83 12.35 5.37 -9.71
CA PRO A 83 12.94 6.71 -9.55
C PRO A 83 13.05 7.22 -8.11
N LEU A 84 12.37 6.60 -7.14
CA LEU A 84 12.47 6.93 -5.73
C LEU A 84 13.75 6.38 -5.10
N VAL A 85 14.39 5.37 -5.70
CA VAL A 85 15.67 4.82 -5.25
C VAL A 85 16.80 5.66 -5.86
N LYS A 86 17.43 6.51 -5.03
CA LYS A 86 18.44 7.49 -5.44
C LYS A 86 19.86 7.07 -5.11
N THR A 87 20.08 6.43 -3.96
CA THR A 87 21.39 5.89 -3.55
C THR A 87 21.23 4.56 -2.82
N CYS A 88 22.29 3.77 -2.79
CA CYS A 88 22.38 2.52 -2.03
C CYS A 88 23.71 2.51 -1.26
N ALA A 89 23.65 2.43 0.07
CA ALA A 89 24.85 2.40 0.93
C ALA A 89 25.36 0.96 1.22
N GLY A 90 24.86 -0.01 0.44
CA GLY A 90 25.29 -1.40 0.47
C GLY A 90 24.52 -2.28 1.46
N THR A 91 24.97 -3.52 1.60
CA THR A 91 24.23 -4.59 2.28
C THR A 91 25.04 -5.42 3.28
N LEU A 92 26.37 -5.31 3.22
CA LEU A 92 27.28 -6.13 4.02
C LEU A 92 28.33 -5.26 4.68
N ASN A 93 28.26 -5.18 6.01
CA ASN A 93 29.26 -4.53 6.84
C ASN A 93 29.39 -5.31 8.17
N PRO A 94 30.34 -6.26 8.26
CA PRO A 94 30.56 -7.07 9.46
C PRO A 94 31.12 -6.26 10.62
N ARG A 95 30.24 -5.54 11.32
CA ARG A 95 30.58 -4.69 12.46
C ARG A 95 29.56 -4.74 13.58
N LEU A 96 29.95 -4.22 14.74
CA LEU A 96 29.04 -3.91 15.82
C LEU A 96 28.02 -2.84 15.41
N ARG A 97 26.82 -2.94 15.95
CA ARG A 97 25.75 -1.95 15.78
C ARG A 97 26.20 -0.59 16.31
N LYS A 98 25.82 0.50 15.63
CA LYS A 98 26.07 1.84 16.18
C LYS A 98 25.12 2.06 17.36
N PRO A 99 25.58 2.65 18.47
CA PRO A 99 24.73 2.92 19.62
C PRO A 99 23.67 3.99 19.31
N THR A 100 22.45 3.79 19.81
CA THR A 100 21.34 4.75 19.71
C THR A 100 21.24 5.69 20.92
N SER A 101 21.74 5.29 22.08
CA SER A 101 21.70 6.04 23.35
C SER A 101 23.09 6.47 23.87
N GLY A 102 24.12 6.46 23.00
CA GLY A 102 25.51 6.79 23.36
C GLY A 102 26.28 5.65 24.05
N ALA A 103 25.60 4.71 24.72
CA ALA A 103 26.22 3.52 25.30
C ALA A 103 26.62 2.50 24.22
N LEU A 104 27.87 2.03 24.26
CA LEU A 104 28.42 1.06 23.32
C LEU A 104 27.50 -0.17 23.13
N SER A 105 27.12 -0.46 21.89
CA SER A 105 26.41 -1.70 21.57
C SER A 105 27.40 -2.86 21.42
N LYS A 106 27.12 -3.97 22.12
CA LYS A 106 27.85 -5.24 22.01
C LYS A 106 27.14 -6.26 21.11
N LEU A 107 26.19 -5.80 20.29
CA LEU A 107 25.49 -6.65 19.34
C LEU A 107 25.99 -6.37 17.91
N PRO A 108 26.16 -7.39 17.07
CA PRO A 108 26.36 -7.22 15.64
C PRO A 108 25.23 -6.39 14.99
N SER A 109 25.57 -5.64 13.95
CA SER A 109 24.58 -5.02 13.07
C SER A 109 23.93 -6.07 12.16
N ASN A 110 22.70 -5.86 11.70
CA ASN A 110 22.08 -6.74 10.70
C ASN A 110 22.78 -6.69 9.33
N HIS A 111 23.47 -5.59 9.02
CA HIS A 111 24.44 -5.54 7.92
C HIS A 111 25.58 -6.55 8.07
N ALA A 112 25.89 -7.04 9.28
CA ALA A 112 26.94 -8.04 9.45
C ALA A 112 26.55 -9.42 8.89
N PHE A 113 25.26 -9.69 8.78
CA PHE A 113 24.72 -10.95 8.28
C PHE A 113 24.32 -10.88 6.80
N GLY A 114 24.48 -9.72 6.14
CA GLY A 114 24.06 -9.55 4.75
C GLY A 114 22.55 -9.64 4.55
N ILE A 115 21.76 -9.22 5.55
CA ILE A 115 20.29 -9.26 5.52
C ILE A 115 19.64 -7.87 5.58
N ALA A 116 20.44 -6.81 5.45
CA ALA A 116 19.97 -5.44 5.47
C ALA A 116 20.45 -4.69 4.23
N ILE A 117 19.74 -3.62 3.87
CA ILE A 117 20.09 -2.70 2.79
C ILE A 117 19.72 -1.28 3.23
N ASP A 118 20.63 -0.34 2.97
CA ASP A 118 20.40 1.08 3.24
C ASP A 118 20.19 1.82 1.92
N LEU A 119 19.04 2.50 1.79
CA LEU A 119 18.66 3.26 0.61
C LEU A 119 18.50 4.74 0.94
N ASN A 120 18.91 5.61 0.03
CA ASN A 120 18.78 7.07 0.14
C ASN A 120 19.39 7.62 1.45
N GLU A 121 20.62 7.21 1.77
CA GLU A 121 21.35 7.72 2.94
C GLU A 121 21.39 9.26 2.90
N ASN A 122 21.14 9.89 4.05
CA ASN A 122 21.05 11.34 4.24
C ASN A 122 19.83 12.04 3.59
N ASP A 123 18.74 11.31 3.37
CA ASP A 123 17.45 11.91 3.02
C ASP A 123 17.06 13.02 4.03
N PRO A 124 16.90 14.29 3.60
CA PRO A 124 16.55 15.39 4.51
C PRO A 124 15.17 15.22 5.13
N GLY A 125 14.27 14.45 4.50
CA GLY A 125 12.94 14.13 5.01
C GLY A 125 12.91 12.98 6.02
N PHE A 126 14.07 12.51 6.51
CA PHE A 126 14.13 11.42 7.49
C PHE A 126 13.31 10.18 7.05
N GLY A 127 13.48 9.77 5.79
CA GLY A 127 12.83 8.59 5.22
C GLY A 127 11.66 8.87 4.29
N ASP A 128 11.23 10.11 4.14
CA ASP A 128 10.10 10.45 3.26
C ASP A 128 10.34 10.01 1.81
N SER A 129 11.60 9.99 1.33
CA SER A 129 11.92 9.52 -0.01
C SER A 129 11.73 8.02 -0.23
N VAL A 130 11.88 7.21 0.82
CA VAL A 130 11.74 5.74 0.76
C VAL A 130 10.42 5.24 1.37
N ALA A 131 9.66 6.13 2.01
CA ALA A 131 8.34 5.80 2.57
C ALA A 131 7.39 5.15 1.54
N PRO A 132 7.32 5.59 0.27
CA PRO A 132 6.41 4.97 -0.71
C PRO A 132 6.80 3.55 -1.11
N ILE A 133 8.08 3.17 -1.01
CA ILE A 133 8.56 1.82 -1.34
C ILE A 133 8.63 0.88 -0.12
N ALA A 134 8.54 1.42 1.09
CA ALA A 134 8.60 0.63 2.32
C ALA A 134 7.52 -0.47 2.42
N PRO A 135 6.25 -0.26 1.98
CA PRO A 135 5.26 -1.34 1.94
C PRO A 135 5.65 -2.52 1.07
N VAL A 136 6.39 -2.29 -0.03
CA VAL A 136 6.89 -3.37 -0.90
C VAL A 136 7.94 -4.21 -0.16
N PHE A 137 8.88 -3.56 0.53
CA PHE A 137 9.82 -4.27 1.41
C PHE A 137 9.10 -5.12 2.46
N GLN A 138 8.10 -4.54 3.14
CA GLN A 138 7.33 -5.22 4.17
C GLN A 138 6.54 -6.42 3.63
N LEU A 139 5.99 -6.33 2.42
CA LEU A 139 5.32 -7.45 1.76
C LEU A 139 6.24 -8.68 1.68
N PHE A 140 7.51 -8.46 1.35
CA PHE A 140 8.53 -9.51 1.19
C PHE A 140 9.31 -9.82 2.48
N GLY A 141 8.74 -9.50 3.65
CA GLY A 141 9.28 -9.95 4.95
C GLY A 141 10.37 -9.06 5.53
N PHE A 142 10.56 -7.85 5.02
CA PHE A 142 11.45 -6.87 5.61
C PHE A 142 10.74 -6.01 6.67
N THR A 143 11.50 -5.51 7.62
CA THR A 143 11.09 -4.39 8.49
C THR A 143 11.74 -3.11 7.97
N TRP A 144 10.97 -2.02 7.99
CA TRP A 144 11.48 -0.68 7.70
C TRP A 144 11.98 0.00 8.98
N GLY A 145 13.20 0.53 8.92
CA GLY A 145 13.89 1.10 10.06
C GLY A 145 13.35 2.43 10.58
N LYS A 146 12.37 3.06 9.90
CA LYS A 146 11.62 4.18 10.50
C LYS A 146 10.97 3.79 11.84
N SER A 147 10.59 2.52 12.00
CA SER A 147 10.07 1.97 13.26
C SER A 147 11.09 1.98 14.42
N PHE A 148 12.38 2.13 14.13
CA PHE A 148 13.48 2.19 15.10
C PHE A 148 14.46 3.34 14.82
N ASN A 149 13.96 4.45 14.27
CA ASN A 149 14.70 5.70 14.05
C ASN A 149 15.93 5.57 13.12
N ASP A 150 15.85 4.67 12.13
CA ASP A 150 16.85 4.46 11.08
C ASP A 150 16.16 4.33 9.70
N PRO A 151 15.59 5.41 9.16
CA PRO A 151 14.61 5.35 8.08
C PRO A 151 15.18 4.97 6.71
N MET A 152 16.48 4.99 6.51
CA MET A 152 17.15 4.50 5.29
C MET A 152 17.26 2.97 5.26
N HIS A 153 17.12 2.32 6.42
CA HIS A 153 17.46 0.92 6.63
C HIS A 153 16.25 0.00 6.42
N PHE A 154 16.45 -1.06 5.65
CA PHE A 154 15.51 -2.17 5.49
C PHE A 154 16.22 -3.47 5.85
N GLU A 155 15.61 -4.31 6.70
CA GLU A 155 16.19 -5.58 7.12
C GLU A 155 15.21 -6.74 7.05
N ILE A 156 15.69 -7.93 6.70
CA ILE A 156 14.89 -9.15 6.76
C ILE A 156 14.51 -9.39 8.22
N ASN A 157 13.21 -9.43 8.48
CA ASN A 157 12.64 -9.89 9.75
C ASN A 157 12.09 -11.32 9.63
N LYS A 158 11.73 -11.73 8.40
CA LYS A 158 11.24 -13.07 8.11
C LYS A 158 11.82 -13.57 6.79
N LEU A 159 12.45 -14.73 6.84
CA LEU A 159 12.73 -15.51 5.64
C LEU A 159 11.42 -16.15 5.16
N ILE A 160 11.07 -15.89 3.91
CA ILE A 160 9.89 -16.48 3.26
C ILE A 160 10.33 -17.46 2.18
N LYS A 161 9.49 -18.44 1.91
CA LYS A 161 9.85 -19.51 0.97
C LYS A 161 9.68 -19.03 -0.48
N PRO A 162 10.35 -19.66 -1.46
CA PRO A 162 10.19 -19.32 -2.87
C PRO A 162 8.73 -19.28 -3.34
N GLU A 163 7.91 -20.24 -2.91
CA GLU A 163 6.48 -20.28 -3.22
C GLU A 163 5.71 -19.05 -2.70
N ASP A 164 6.05 -18.56 -1.50
CA ASP A 164 5.45 -17.35 -0.92
C ASP A 164 5.89 -16.10 -1.69
N VAL A 165 7.12 -16.09 -2.23
CA VAL A 165 7.62 -14.98 -3.07
C VAL A 165 6.85 -14.93 -4.38
N GLU A 166 6.65 -16.08 -5.03
CA GLU A 166 5.89 -16.19 -6.27
C GLU A 166 4.42 -15.77 -6.08
N GLU A 167 3.77 -16.22 -4.99
CA GLU A 167 2.42 -15.79 -4.63
C GLU A 167 2.34 -14.26 -4.49
N LYS A 168 3.29 -13.66 -3.77
CA LYS A 168 3.34 -12.20 -3.56
C LYS A 168 3.63 -11.42 -4.84
N LEU A 169 4.44 -11.96 -5.74
CA LEU A 169 4.69 -11.37 -7.06
C LEU A 169 3.46 -11.45 -7.97
N ALA A 170 2.64 -12.49 -7.82
CA ALA A 170 1.38 -12.65 -8.55
C ALA A 170 0.26 -11.76 -8.01
N MET A 171 0.40 -11.15 -6.81
CA MET A 171 -0.59 -10.25 -6.25
C MET A 171 -0.74 -9.00 -7.12
N LYS A 172 -1.90 -8.88 -7.78
CA LYS A 172 -2.27 -7.68 -8.56
C LYS A 172 -2.47 -6.45 -7.69
N TYR A 173 -2.91 -6.65 -6.45
CA TYR A 173 -3.29 -5.61 -5.50
C TYR A 173 -2.50 -5.76 -4.21
N LEU A 174 -1.94 -4.67 -3.70
CA LEU A 174 -1.20 -4.65 -2.44
C LEU A 174 -1.77 -3.60 -1.49
N ALA A 175 -1.65 -2.33 -1.86
CA ALA A 175 -2.09 -1.22 -1.02
C ALA A 175 -3.62 -1.15 -0.94
N THR A 176 -4.29 -1.50 -2.04
CA THR A 176 -5.75 -1.53 -2.11
C THR A 176 -6.35 -2.73 -1.35
N LYS A 177 -5.57 -3.81 -1.10
CA LYS A 177 -5.95 -4.95 -0.24
C LYS A 177 -5.88 -4.67 1.25
N GLN A 178 -5.61 -3.44 1.65
CA GLN A 178 -5.55 -3.10 3.06
C GLN A 178 -6.93 -3.11 3.72
N HIS A 179 -6.89 -3.41 5.02
CA HIS A 179 -8.05 -3.55 5.87
C HIS A 179 -8.83 -2.24 6.01
N VAL A 180 -10.16 -2.31 5.93
CA VAL A 180 -11.08 -1.17 6.11
C VAL A 180 -12.01 -1.44 7.29
N SER A 181 -11.86 -0.67 8.38
CA SER A 181 -12.70 -0.76 9.57
C SER A 181 -12.89 -2.20 10.06
N ASN A 182 -13.98 -2.54 10.73
CA ASN A 182 -14.31 -3.93 11.11
C ASN A 182 -14.84 -4.78 9.93
N ARG A 183 -14.53 -4.44 8.68
CA ARG A 183 -15.13 -5.02 7.47
C ARG A 183 -14.21 -5.98 6.73
N GLY A 184 -12.90 -5.95 6.98
CA GLY A 184 -11.92 -6.82 6.33
C GLY A 184 -11.20 -6.13 5.16
N THR A 185 -10.84 -6.89 4.15
CA THR A 185 -10.10 -6.43 2.96
C THR A 185 -10.94 -6.60 1.69
N PRO A 186 -10.86 -5.70 0.71
CA PRO A 186 -11.65 -5.82 -0.52
C PRO A 186 -11.31 -7.11 -1.29
N PRO A 187 -12.31 -7.80 -1.85
CA PRO A 187 -12.11 -8.89 -2.81
C PRO A 187 -11.42 -8.42 -4.10
N ASP A 188 -10.65 -9.32 -4.74
CA ASP A 188 -9.91 -8.99 -5.96
C ASP A 188 -10.86 -8.73 -7.15
N ASP A 189 -11.98 -9.46 -7.22
CA ASP A 189 -13.00 -9.27 -8.25
C ASP A 189 -13.70 -7.90 -8.14
N PHE A 190 -13.89 -7.39 -6.92
CA PHE A 190 -14.38 -6.03 -6.71
C PHE A 190 -13.35 -5.00 -7.22
N LEU A 191 -12.07 -5.16 -6.87
CA LEU A 191 -11.00 -4.26 -7.31
C LEU A 191 -10.81 -4.32 -8.84
N ASP A 192 -10.91 -5.50 -9.45
CA ASP A 192 -10.84 -5.70 -10.90
C ASP A 192 -11.91 -4.89 -11.63
N GLN A 193 -13.14 -4.96 -11.13
CA GLN A 193 -14.26 -4.22 -11.71
C GLN A 193 -14.12 -2.72 -11.49
N LEU A 194 -13.67 -2.30 -10.31
CA LEU A 194 -13.41 -0.90 -9.98
C LEU A 194 -12.33 -0.29 -10.87
N VAL A 195 -11.22 -0.99 -11.08
CA VAL A 195 -10.13 -0.55 -11.97
C VAL A 195 -10.60 -0.56 -13.43
N SER A 196 -11.30 -1.60 -13.87
CA SER A 196 -11.83 -1.71 -15.23
C SER A 196 -12.77 -0.55 -15.57
N TRP A 197 -13.71 -0.24 -14.67
CA TRP A 197 -14.57 0.93 -14.79
C TRP A 197 -13.75 2.22 -14.76
N GLY A 198 -12.84 2.38 -13.80
CA GLY A 198 -12.00 3.56 -13.67
C GLY A 198 -11.22 3.88 -14.95
N LYS A 199 -10.74 2.87 -15.69
CA LYS A 199 -10.06 3.08 -16.99
C LYS A 199 -10.98 3.70 -18.05
N GLN A 200 -12.25 3.30 -18.07
CA GLN A 200 -13.23 3.66 -19.11
C GLN A 200 -14.08 4.88 -18.73
N ALA A 201 -14.16 5.21 -17.44
CA ALA A 201 -15.00 6.28 -16.92
C ALA A 201 -14.63 7.64 -17.55
N PRO A 202 -15.63 8.45 -17.98
CA PRO A 202 -15.41 9.77 -18.55
C PRO A 202 -14.64 10.73 -17.63
N ASP A 203 -13.68 11.47 -18.20
CA ASP A 203 -12.85 12.43 -17.45
C ASP A 203 -13.67 13.50 -16.70
N GLU A 204 -14.83 13.87 -17.23
CA GLU A 204 -15.74 14.84 -16.61
C GLU A 204 -16.14 14.45 -15.17
N ILE A 205 -16.22 13.15 -14.86
CA ILE A 205 -16.57 12.64 -13.53
C ILE A 205 -15.49 13.01 -12.50
N PHE A 206 -14.25 13.21 -12.96
CA PHE A 206 -13.08 13.48 -12.12
C PHE A 206 -12.60 14.93 -12.23
N ALA A 207 -13.13 15.73 -13.17
CA ALA A 207 -12.72 17.12 -13.38
C ALA A 207 -12.92 17.98 -12.12
N PRO A 208 -12.19 19.09 -11.92
CA PRO A 208 -12.46 20.03 -10.83
C PRO A 208 -13.92 20.50 -10.79
N ASN A 209 -14.42 20.80 -9.59
CA ASN A 209 -15.78 21.30 -9.38
C ASN A 209 -15.74 22.73 -8.84
N LEU A 210 -16.76 23.53 -9.17
CA LEU A 210 -16.96 24.85 -8.58
C LEU A 210 -17.60 24.78 -7.19
N ILE A 211 -18.32 23.68 -6.91
CA ILE A 211 -18.94 23.44 -5.61
C ILE A 211 -18.10 22.48 -4.76
N SER A 212 -18.27 22.54 -3.44
CA SER A 212 -17.67 21.55 -2.54
C SER A 212 -18.28 20.17 -2.77
N ASP A 213 -17.43 19.18 -3.00
CA ASP A 213 -17.82 17.79 -3.22
C ASP A 213 -16.89 16.83 -2.49
N ILE A 214 -16.92 15.54 -2.85
CA ILE A 214 -16.06 14.52 -2.25
C ILE A 214 -14.58 14.89 -2.25
N TYR A 215 -14.07 15.56 -3.29
CA TYR A 215 -12.67 15.96 -3.31
C TYR A 215 -12.41 17.00 -2.22
N SER A 216 -13.27 18.02 -2.10
CA SER A 216 -13.15 18.99 -1.00
C SER A 216 -13.21 18.31 0.38
N SER A 217 -14.03 17.26 0.53
CA SER A 217 -14.17 16.48 1.76
C SER A 217 -12.87 15.77 2.17
N VAL A 218 -12.21 15.09 1.22
CA VAL A 218 -11.03 14.26 1.50
C VAL A 218 -9.69 14.97 1.23
N LYS A 219 -9.73 16.28 0.97
CA LYS A 219 -8.55 17.09 0.59
C LYS A 219 -7.41 17.00 1.59
N ASN A 220 -7.73 17.00 2.87
CA ASN A 220 -6.70 16.96 3.93
C ASN A 220 -6.06 15.57 4.08
N THR A 221 -6.68 14.53 3.51
CA THR A 221 -6.24 13.14 3.62
C THR A 221 -5.50 12.68 2.37
N LEU A 222 -6.04 12.98 1.18
CA LEU A 222 -5.53 12.47 -0.10
C LEU A 222 -5.06 13.57 -1.06
N GLY A 223 -5.19 14.83 -0.68
CA GLY A 223 -4.67 15.95 -1.46
C GLY A 223 -3.16 16.18 -1.24
N PRO A 224 -2.55 17.13 -1.96
CA PRO A 224 -3.14 18.00 -2.99
C PRO A 224 -3.41 17.27 -4.33
N TRP A 225 -4.31 17.82 -5.15
CA TRP A 225 -4.65 17.25 -6.46
C TRP A 225 -3.56 17.54 -7.49
N LYS A 226 -3.12 16.51 -8.23
CA LYS A 226 -2.07 16.63 -9.25
C LYS A 226 -2.69 16.86 -10.64
N ASP A 227 -3.37 15.85 -11.16
CA ASP A 227 -4.00 15.85 -12.48
C ASP A 227 -5.32 15.04 -12.46
N ILE A 228 -5.90 14.81 -13.64
CA ILE A 228 -7.15 14.05 -13.78
C ILE A 228 -6.98 12.58 -13.38
N LYS A 229 -5.80 11.99 -13.63
CA LYS A 229 -5.47 10.60 -13.31
C LYS A 229 -5.39 10.41 -11.80
N HIS A 230 -4.73 11.34 -11.10
CA HIS A 230 -4.69 11.35 -9.64
C HIS A 230 -6.10 11.51 -9.04
N ARG A 231 -6.91 12.45 -9.55
CA ARG A 231 -8.29 12.64 -9.07
C ARG A 231 -9.16 11.40 -9.32
N ARG A 232 -8.95 10.71 -10.43
CA ARG A 232 -9.59 9.43 -10.73
C ARG A 232 -9.19 8.36 -9.72
N ALA A 233 -7.90 8.19 -9.46
CA ALA A 233 -7.40 7.24 -8.45
C ALA A 233 -7.93 7.55 -7.03
N VAL A 234 -8.02 8.84 -6.66
CA VAL A 234 -8.63 9.28 -5.40
C VAL A 234 -10.10 8.88 -5.32
N MET A 235 -10.87 9.01 -6.40
CA MET A 235 -12.27 8.55 -6.43
C MET A 235 -12.36 7.03 -6.24
N LEU A 236 -11.48 6.25 -6.89
CA LEU A 236 -11.45 4.79 -6.70
C LEU A 236 -11.13 4.43 -5.26
N GLU A 237 -10.20 5.13 -4.61
CA GLU A 237 -9.88 4.90 -3.19
C GLU A 237 -11.07 5.21 -2.27
N VAL A 238 -11.76 6.32 -2.50
CA VAL A 238 -13.00 6.64 -1.77
C VAL A 238 -14.05 5.56 -1.98
N MET A 239 -14.28 5.14 -3.23
CA MET A 239 -15.28 4.12 -3.55
C MET A 239 -14.92 2.76 -2.93
N ARG A 240 -13.63 2.38 -2.92
CA ARG A 240 -13.12 1.17 -2.28
C ARG A 240 -13.41 1.18 -0.79
N VAL A 241 -13.07 2.26 -0.09
CA VAL A 241 -13.29 2.37 1.36
C VAL A 241 -14.79 2.43 1.68
N LEU A 242 -15.54 3.23 0.94
CA LEU A 242 -16.97 3.40 1.14
C LEU A 242 -17.74 2.09 0.95
N ALA A 243 -17.45 1.30 -0.10
CA ALA A 243 -18.08 -0.01 -0.30
C ALA A 243 -17.79 -0.98 0.87
N GLY A 244 -16.61 -0.88 1.49
CA GLY A 244 -16.29 -1.61 2.70
C GLY A 244 -17.26 -1.25 3.84
N PHE A 245 -17.43 0.05 4.11
CA PHE A 245 -18.33 0.54 5.15
C PHE A 245 -19.79 0.16 4.93
N GLU A 246 -20.28 0.33 3.71
CA GLU A 246 -21.70 0.20 3.37
C GLU A 246 -22.12 -1.28 3.27
N SER A 247 -21.31 -2.14 2.65
CA SER A 247 -21.72 -3.52 2.38
C SER A 247 -20.63 -4.57 2.51
N SER A 248 -19.42 -4.21 2.94
CA SER A 248 -18.24 -5.10 2.83
C SER A 248 -18.04 -5.57 1.38
N TRP A 249 -18.16 -4.64 0.42
CA TRP A 249 -18.01 -4.89 -1.03
C TRP A 249 -19.03 -5.84 -1.64
N ASN A 250 -20.12 -6.14 -0.94
CA ASN A 250 -21.19 -7.00 -1.41
C ASN A 250 -22.10 -6.27 -2.41
N TRP A 251 -22.04 -6.67 -3.68
CA TRP A 251 -22.94 -6.19 -4.74
C TRP A 251 -24.41 -6.55 -4.51
N ASN A 252 -24.68 -7.63 -3.80
CA ASN A 252 -26.05 -8.11 -3.59
C ASN A 252 -26.72 -7.50 -2.34
N GLU A 253 -26.01 -6.64 -1.61
CA GLU A 253 -26.53 -6.01 -0.41
C GLU A 253 -27.84 -5.27 -0.70
N GLY A 254 -28.82 -5.46 0.18
CA GLY A 254 -30.16 -4.89 0.05
C GLY A 254 -30.50 -4.06 1.27
N ARG A 255 -31.79 -3.78 1.43
CA ARG A 255 -32.34 -2.97 2.51
C ARG A 255 -31.62 -3.14 3.86
N ASP A 256 -31.14 -2.03 4.41
CA ASP A 256 -30.79 -1.95 5.83
C ASP A 256 -32.05 -2.12 6.70
N LYS A 257 -32.09 -3.23 7.43
CA LYS A 257 -33.23 -3.57 8.29
C LYS A 257 -33.31 -2.70 9.54
N ASN A 258 -32.23 -2.00 9.89
CA ASN A 258 -32.18 -1.12 11.05
C ASN A 258 -32.66 0.29 10.74
N ASN A 259 -32.78 0.65 9.46
CA ASN A 259 -33.36 1.93 9.04
C ASN A 259 -34.89 1.80 8.87
N PRO A 260 -35.70 2.37 9.80
CA PRO A 260 -37.15 2.29 9.69
C PRO A 260 -37.73 3.08 8.52
N THR A 261 -36.94 3.97 7.90
CA THR A 261 -37.39 4.82 6.78
C THR A 261 -37.15 4.21 5.39
N SER A 262 -36.32 3.17 5.30
CA SER A 262 -35.98 2.46 4.06
C SER A 262 -37.03 1.38 3.75
N VAL A 263 -38.28 1.78 3.55
CA VAL A 263 -39.43 0.87 3.41
C VAL A 263 -40.11 0.92 2.05
N THR A 264 -39.79 1.89 1.19
CA THR A 264 -40.39 2.01 -0.15
C THR A 264 -39.37 1.69 -1.24
N PRO A 265 -39.81 1.36 -2.46
CA PRO A 265 -38.91 1.16 -3.59
C PRO A 265 -37.93 2.33 -3.80
N GLU A 266 -38.33 3.55 -3.47
CA GLU A 266 -37.53 4.75 -3.65
C GLU A 266 -36.52 4.98 -2.52
N THR A 267 -36.79 4.46 -1.31
CA THR A 267 -35.95 4.68 -0.13
C THR A 267 -35.09 3.50 0.25
N ILE A 268 -35.39 2.29 -0.25
CA ILE A 268 -34.56 1.12 -0.03
C ILE A 268 -33.21 1.28 -0.75
N GLU A 269 -32.15 1.16 0.03
CA GLU A 269 -30.77 1.13 -0.42
C GLU A 269 -30.42 -0.24 -1.05
N ALA A 270 -29.55 -0.22 -2.06
CA ALA A 270 -29.08 -1.43 -2.73
C ALA A 270 -27.64 -1.30 -3.25
N GLY A 271 -26.99 -2.46 -3.42
CA GLY A 271 -25.69 -2.56 -4.05
C GLY A 271 -24.53 -2.30 -3.09
N ALA A 272 -23.32 -2.31 -3.65
CA ALA A 272 -22.07 -2.21 -2.89
C ALA A 272 -21.94 -0.90 -2.09
N TRP A 273 -22.60 0.18 -2.54
CA TRP A 273 -22.58 1.49 -1.89
C TRP A 273 -23.88 1.86 -1.19
N GLN A 274 -24.86 0.94 -1.14
CA GLN A 274 -26.14 1.18 -0.46
C GLN A 274 -26.80 2.51 -0.88
N VAL A 275 -26.94 2.73 -2.19
CA VAL A 275 -27.65 3.92 -2.72
C VAL A 275 -29.12 3.62 -2.94
N SER A 276 -29.98 4.62 -2.77
CA SER A 276 -31.43 4.52 -2.99
C SER A 276 -31.92 5.44 -4.10
N ALA A 277 -33.05 5.09 -4.74
CA ALA A 277 -33.53 5.75 -5.95
C ALA A 277 -33.88 7.24 -5.75
N ASN A 278 -34.32 7.62 -4.54
CA ASN A 278 -34.61 9.01 -4.21
C ASN A 278 -33.37 9.95 -4.33
N SER A 279 -32.15 9.41 -4.31
CA SER A 279 -30.91 10.15 -4.53
C SER A 279 -30.77 10.71 -5.93
N MET A 280 -31.56 10.22 -6.91
CA MET A 280 -31.61 10.81 -8.25
C MET A 280 -32.07 12.28 -8.22
N ASN A 281 -32.70 12.74 -7.14
CA ASN A 281 -33.10 14.14 -6.99
C ASN A 281 -31.92 15.10 -6.71
N PHE A 282 -30.70 14.59 -6.48
CA PHE A 282 -29.52 15.44 -6.32
C PHE A 282 -28.97 16.00 -7.64
N GLY A 283 -29.38 15.48 -8.80
CA GLY A 283 -28.94 15.98 -10.09
C GLY A 283 -29.69 15.37 -11.27
N GLN A 284 -29.96 16.18 -12.30
CA GLN A 284 -30.64 15.69 -13.51
C GLN A 284 -29.80 14.64 -14.23
N GLU A 285 -28.47 14.76 -14.20
CA GLU A 285 -27.56 13.79 -14.80
C GLU A 285 -27.65 12.39 -14.16
N LEU A 286 -28.06 12.29 -12.90
CA LEU A 286 -28.29 10.99 -12.24
C LEU A 286 -29.55 10.33 -12.79
N LYS A 287 -30.61 11.11 -13.03
CA LYS A 287 -31.83 10.62 -13.70
C LYS A 287 -31.54 10.21 -15.13
N ASP A 288 -30.79 11.02 -15.86
CA ASP A 288 -30.43 10.75 -17.25
C ASP A 288 -29.56 9.48 -17.36
N LEU A 289 -28.62 9.30 -16.46
CA LEU A 289 -27.80 8.09 -16.34
C LEU A 289 -28.66 6.84 -16.09
N VAL A 290 -29.58 6.90 -15.14
CA VAL A 290 -30.48 5.78 -14.84
C VAL A 290 -31.43 5.51 -16.00
N LEU A 291 -32.00 6.53 -16.65
CA LEU A 291 -32.83 6.35 -17.84
C LEU A 291 -32.06 5.72 -18.99
N ARG A 292 -30.79 6.12 -19.20
CA ARG A 292 -29.91 5.55 -20.23
C ARG A 292 -29.69 4.05 -20.04
N ASP A 293 -29.38 3.63 -18.81
CA ASP A 293 -28.89 2.26 -18.55
C ASP A 293 -29.99 1.31 -18.05
N VAL A 294 -31.07 1.84 -17.47
CA VAL A 294 -32.20 1.07 -16.90
C VAL A 294 -33.49 1.24 -17.71
N GLY A 295 -33.65 2.36 -18.42
CA GLY A 295 -34.86 2.67 -19.21
C GLY A 295 -36.05 3.18 -18.40
N THR A 296 -35.93 3.28 -17.07
CA THR A 296 -36.98 3.77 -16.16
C THR A 296 -36.38 4.34 -14.88
N LEU A 297 -37.13 5.22 -14.21
CA LEU A 297 -36.79 5.77 -12.89
C LEU A 297 -37.47 5.01 -11.73
N ASP A 298 -38.12 3.88 -12.01
CA ASP A 298 -38.77 3.04 -11.01
C ASP A 298 -37.77 2.56 -9.93
N GLY A 299 -38.17 2.66 -8.66
CA GLY A 299 -37.30 2.33 -7.53
C GLY A 299 -36.88 0.85 -7.47
N ASN A 300 -37.75 -0.08 -7.85
CA ASN A 300 -37.41 -1.50 -7.86
C ASN A 300 -36.43 -1.83 -9.00
N ALA A 301 -36.67 -1.25 -10.18
CA ALA A 301 -35.75 -1.36 -11.31
C ALA A 301 -34.37 -0.77 -10.99
N PHE A 302 -34.34 0.40 -10.33
CA PHE A 302 -33.11 1.01 -9.85
C PHE A 302 -32.34 0.10 -8.88
N GLN A 303 -33.01 -0.41 -7.84
CA GLN A 303 -32.39 -1.32 -6.87
C GLN A 303 -31.80 -2.56 -7.55
N LYS A 304 -32.54 -3.18 -8.47
CA LYS A 304 -32.06 -4.32 -9.24
C LYS A 304 -30.81 -3.94 -10.06
N ALA A 305 -30.85 -2.79 -10.74
CA ALA A 305 -29.74 -2.32 -11.56
C ALA A 305 -28.48 -2.03 -10.73
N MET A 306 -28.59 -1.49 -9.52
CA MET A 306 -27.45 -1.26 -8.63
C MET A 306 -26.75 -2.56 -8.17
N LYS A 307 -27.44 -3.71 -8.25
CA LYS A 307 -26.90 -5.03 -7.90
C LYS A 307 -26.36 -5.80 -9.10
N GLU A 308 -26.94 -5.59 -10.28
CA GLU A 308 -26.63 -6.40 -11.48
C GLU A 308 -25.74 -5.66 -12.50
N ASN A 309 -25.88 -4.33 -12.61
CA ASN A 309 -25.09 -3.50 -13.51
C ASN A 309 -24.06 -2.70 -12.72
N HIS A 310 -22.91 -3.33 -12.45
CA HIS A 310 -21.86 -2.74 -11.61
C HIS A 310 -21.23 -1.50 -12.24
N THR A 311 -21.15 -1.42 -13.58
CA THR A 311 -20.69 -0.23 -14.31
C THR A 311 -21.58 0.97 -14.01
N LEU A 312 -22.90 0.79 -14.12
CA LEU A 312 -23.87 1.82 -13.75
C LEU A 312 -23.75 2.17 -12.26
N ALA A 313 -23.67 1.19 -11.36
CA ALA A 313 -23.57 1.44 -9.93
C ALA A 313 -22.33 2.27 -9.57
N MET A 314 -21.18 1.96 -10.17
CA MET A 314 -19.92 2.70 -10.03
C MET A 314 -20.02 4.14 -10.55
N GLU A 315 -20.56 4.31 -11.77
CA GLU A 315 -20.74 5.65 -12.34
C GLU A 315 -21.72 6.49 -11.52
N TYR A 316 -22.81 5.87 -11.08
CA TYR A 316 -23.85 6.50 -10.28
C TYR A 316 -23.31 7.01 -8.94
N VAL A 317 -22.62 6.17 -8.17
CA VAL A 317 -22.06 6.58 -6.87
C VAL A 317 -20.99 7.65 -7.05
N ALA A 318 -20.13 7.53 -8.08
CA ALA A 318 -19.10 8.52 -8.33
C ALA A 318 -19.71 9.90 -8.62
N ARG A 319 -20.73 9.97 -9.49
CA ARG A 319 -21.46 11.21 -9.80
C ARG A 319 -22.25 11.71 -8.59
N LEU A 320 -22.86 10.84 -7.79
CA LEU A 320 -23.58 11.23 -6.58
C LEU A 320 -22.64 11.89 -5.56
N LEU A 321 -21.44 11.33 -5.35
CA LEU A 321 -20.39 11.90 -4.51
C LEU A 321 -19.89 13.27 -5.02
N ARG A 322 -20.03 13.56 -6.31
CA ARG A 322 -19.78 14.90 -6.88
C ARG A 322 -20.88 15.91 -6.54
N ARG A 323 -22.09 15.46 -6.18
CA ARG A 323 -23.25 16.31 -5.83
C ARG A 323 -23.44 16.48 -4.33
N THR A 324 -23.21 15.42 -3.57
CA THR A 324 -23.42 15.43 -2.12
C THR A 324 -22.57 14.39 -1.43
N THR A 325 -21.95 14.77 -0.32
CA THR A 325 -21.30 13.84 0.61
C THR A 325 -22.23 13.41 1.74
N ARG A 326 -23.45 14.00 1.81
CA ARG A 326 -24.41 13.76 2.90
C ARG A 326 -25.28 12.52 2.68
N HIS A 327 -25.33 11.99 1.46
CA HIS A 327 -26.11 10.78 1.18
C HIS A 327 -25.49 9.55 1.86
N HIS A 328 -24.16 9.48 1.88
CA HIS A 328 -23.43 8.40 2.53
C HIS A 328 -23.04 8.81 3.94
N GLY A 329 -23.65 8.17 4.94
CA GLY A 329 -23.35 8.41 6.35
C GLY A 329 -21.85 8.37 6.68
N PRO A 330 -21.12 7.33 6.25
CA PRO A 330 -19.67 7.23 6.51
C PRO A 330 -18.85 8.37 5.93
N VAL A 331 -19.22 8.90 4.75
CA VAL A 331 -18.56 10.07 4.17
C VAL A 331 -18.93 11.34 4.93
N SER A 332 -20.23 11.55 5.18
CA SER A 332 -20.73 12.75 5.85
C SER A 332 -20.16 12.94 7.25
N ARG A 333 -19.85 11.85 7.95
CA ARG A 333 -19.30 11.84 9.31
C ARG A 333 -17.77 11.69 9.34
N HIS A 334 -17.11 11.70 8.17
CA HIS A 334 -15.66 11.50 8.05
C HIS A 334 -15.16 10.17 8.64
N GLU A 335 -16.02 9.14 8.68
CA GLU A 335 -15.67 7.80 9.18
C GLU A 335 -14.72 7.07 8.23
N ILE A 336 -14.74 7.42 6.95
CA ILE A 336 -13.84 6.86 5.93
C ILE A 336 -12.42 7.41 6.03
N ASP A 337 -12.23 8.63 6.54
CA ASP A 337 -10.96 9.37 6.44
C ASP A 337 -9.76 8.62 7.03
N PRO A 338 -9.86 7.95 8.20
CA PRO A 338 -8.74 7.18 8.76
C PRO A 338 -8.34 5.95 7.94
N TRP A 339 -9.16 5.53 6.97
CA TRP A 339 -8.99 4.33 6.16
C TRP A 339 -8.60 4.62 4.72
N LEU A 340 -8.67 5.89 4.31
CA LEU A 340 -8.16 6.35 3.03
C LEU A 340 -6.64 6.41 3.08
N ARG A 341 -5.97 5.94 2.03
CA ARG A 341 -4.50 5.95 1.99
C ARG A 341 -3.92 6.44 0.68
N SER A 342 -2.86 7.24 0.79
CA SER A 342 -2.10 7.74 -0.35
C SER A 342 -1.41 6.62 -1.13
N ASP A 343 -0.91 5.57 -0.47
CA ASP A 343 -0.29 4.42 -1.15
C ASP A 343 -1.30 3.58 -1.97
N ALA A 344 -2.56 3.53 -1.54
CA ALA A 344 -3.64 2.94 -2.33
C ALA A 344 -4.02 3.82 -3.53
N VAL A 345 -4.01 5.15 -3.39
CA VAL A 345 -4.16 6.07 -4.53
C VAL A 345 -3.03 5.88 -5.53
N GLU A 346 -1.78 5.82 -5.09
CA GLU A 346 -0.63 5.55 -5.97
C GLU A 346 -0.75 4.21 -6.71
N GLU A 347 -1.20 3.16 -6.02
CA GLU A 347 -1.46 1.87 -6.65
C GLU A 347 -2.57 1.96 -7.71
N PHE A 348 -3.68 2.66 -7.42
CA PHE A 348 -4.71 2.92 -8.42
C PHE A 348 -4.20 3.75 -9.60
N GLU A 349 -3.37 4.79 -9.38
CA GLU A 349 -2.74 5.54 -10.46
C GLU A 349 -1.90 4.62 -11.36
N GLY A 350 -1.10 3.72 -10.77
CA GLY A 350 -0.33 2.72 -11.52
C GLY A 350 -1.23 1.80 -12.35
N LEU A 351 -2.32 1.32 -11.75
CA LEU A 351 -3.27 0.41 -12.39
C LEU A 351 -4.11 1.06 -13.49
N LEU A 352 -4.33 2.39 -13.43
CA LEU A 352 -5.08 3.15 -14.43
C LEU A 352 -4.27 3.51 -15.69
N SER A 353 -2.99 3.13 -15.71
CA SER A 353 -2.10 3.30 -16.87
C SER A 353 -2.44 2.38 -18.03
#